data_AF-A0A382VU42-F1
#
_entry.id   AF-A0A382VU42-F1
#
_cell.length_a   1.000
_cell.length_b   1.000
_cell.length_c   1.000
_cell.angle_alpha   90.00
_cell.angle_beta   90.00
_cell.angle_gamma   90.00
#
_symmetry.space_group_name_H-M   'P 1'
#
loop_
_entity.id
_entity.type
_entity.pdbx_description
1 polymer ?
#
loop_
_entity_poly.entity_id
_entity_poly.type
_entity_poly.pdbx_seq_one_letter_code
_entity_poly.pdbx_strand_id
1 'polypeptide(L)'
;MGHLTIHETPDRKLKRLVIVFSGWADAAEGATSAVKFMQRKLKAKKFAEIDPEEFYDFSQTRPHSSRTRDGKRRIHWPANEFSYLTGADSDSGIMVFSGVEPNLKWRTFSKTVAKVARDHGVESVIHIGALLDAVPHTRPVKLSGTASEPKLNEFLESQGIRSSNYQGPTGISSAVMDACINEGMQ
;
A
#
# COMPACT_ATOMS: atom_id res chain seq x y z
N MET A 1 -19.99 -12.42 -3.51
CA MET A 1 -20.19 -11.20 -4.32
C MET A 1 -18.94 -10.35 -4.14
N GLY A 2 -18.29 -9.98 -5.24
CA GLY A 2 -16.90 -9.52 -5.21
C GLY A 2 -16.81 -8.05 -4.81
N HIS A 3 -16.21 -7.79 -3.66
CA HIS A 3 -15.76 -6.46 -3.21
C HIS A 3 -14.54 -5.94 -3.99
N LEU A 4 -14.26 -6.51 -5.17
CA LEU A 4 -13.13 -6.17 -6.02
C LEU A 4 -13.67 -5.83 -7.41
N THR A 5 -13.37 -4.61 -7.86
CA THR A 5 -13.68 -4.14 -9.21
C THR A 5 -12.38 -4.06 -10.01
N ILE A 6 -12.34 -4.75 -11.15
CA ILE A 6 -11.21 -4.69 -12.10
C ILE A 6 -11.67 -3.84 -13.30
N HIS A 7 -10.94 -2.77 -13.60
CA HIS A 7 -11.21 -1.85 -14.69
C HIS A 7 -10.45 -2.22 -15.97
N GLU A 8 -9.20 -2.68 -15.83
CA GLU A 8 -8.37 -3.17 -16.93
C GLU A 8 -7.43 -4.27 -16.43
N THR A 9 -6.90 -5.08 -17.35
CA THR A 9 -5.90 -6.09 -17.03
C THR A 9 -4.55 -5.64 -17.58
N PRO A 10 -3.51 -5.53 -16.74
CA PRO A 10 -2.15 -5.24 -17.19
C PRO A 10 -1.69 -6.22 -18.29
N ASP A 11 -0.99 -5.72 -19.30
CA ASP A 11 -0.50 -6.47 -20.45
C ASP A 11 0.70 -7.38 -20.14
N ARG A 12 1.28 -7.25 -18.95
CA ARG A 12 2.48 -7.96 -18.50
C ARG A 12 2.42 -8.24 -17.00
N LYS A 13 3.25 -9.19 -16.53
CA LYS A 13 3.38 -9.51 -15.11
C LYS A 13 3.89 -8.31 -14.32
N LEU A 14 3.40 -8.16 -13.09
CA LEU A 14 3.80 -7.10 -12.17
C LEU A 14 4.66 -7.71 -11.05
N LYS A 15 5.94 -7.97 -11.31
CA LYS A 15 6.81 -8.75 -10.41
C LYS A 15 7.00 -8.15 -9.01
N ARG A 16 6.75 -6.84 -8.86
CA ARG A 16 6.91 -6.13 -7.59
C ARG A 16 5.62 -5.43 -7.21
N LEU A 17 5.29 -5.44 -5.93
CA LEU A 17 4.20 -4.68 -5.36
C LEU A 17 4.74 -3.67 -4.34
N VAL A 18 4.37 -2.40 -4.49
CA VAL A 18 4.56 -1.37 -3.45
C VAL A 18 3.23 -1.14 -2.76
N ILE A 19 3.18 -1.27 -1.43
CA ILE A 19 2.00 -1.07 -0.61
C ILE A 19 2.18 0.18 0.24
N VAL A 20 1.16 1.02 0.28
CA VAL A 20 1.08 2.14 1.22
C VAL A 20 -0.33 2.29 1.78
N PHE A 21 -0.42 2.50 3.09
CA PHE A 21 -1.68 2.77 3.78
C PHE A 21 -1.65 4.17 4.38
N SER A 22 -2.68 4.99 4.16
CA SER A 22 -2.93 6.17 4.99
C SER A 22 -3.58 5.75 6.30
N GLY A 23 -3.35 6.50 7.36
CA GLY A 23 -3.94 6.26 8.67
C GLY A 23 -2.87 6.13 9.74
N TRP A 24 -2.98 5.11 10.59
CA TRP A 24 -2.12 4.97 11.76
C TRP A 24 -0.63 4.80 11.39
N ALA A 25 -0.34 4.08 10.30
CA ALA A 25 1.01 3.79 9.83
C ALA A 25 1.62 4.87 8.91
N ASP A 26 1.06 6.09 8.86
CA ASP A 26 1.48 7.15 7.92
C ASP A 26 1.55 8.54 8.57
N ALA A 27 2.49 8.68 9.49
CA ALA A 27 2.78 9.94 10.18
C ALA A 27 3.02 11.09 9.20
N ALA A 28 2.27 12.18 9.40
CA ALA A 28 2.29 13.38 8.55
C ALA A 28 2.10 13.10 7.05
N GLU A 29 1.43 12.00 6.70
CA GLU A 29 1.26 11.54 5.32
C GLU A 29 2.57 11.32 4.55
N GLY A 30 3.67 11.03 5.25
CA GLY A 30 5.00 10.95 4.65
C GLY A 30 5.13 9.85 3.60
N ALA A 31 4.62 8.65 3.89
CA ALA A 31 4.68 7.52 2.98
C ALA A 31 3.67 7.68 1.84
N THR A 32 2.41 7.99 2.14
CA THR A 32 1.40 8.14 1.08
C THR A 32 1.70 9.31 0.15
N SER A 33 2.22 10.43 0.65
CA SER A 33 2.61 11.57 -0.20
C SER A 33 3.74 11.20 -1.15
N ALA A 34 4.74 10.45 -0.68
CA ALA A 34 5.85 9.99 -1.51
C ALA A 34 5.38 9.04 -2.62
N VAL A 35 4.57 8.03 -2.29
CA VAL A 35 4.04 7.08 -3.28
C VAL A 35 3.10 7.76 -4.27
N LYS A 36 2.18 8.62 -3.80
CA LYS A 36 1.31 9.41 -4.68
C LYS A 36 2.10 10.32 -5.61
N PHE A 37 3.20 10.92 -5.14
CA PHE A 37 4.10 11.70 -6.00
C PHE A 37 4.73 10.85 -7.10
N MET A 38 5.24 9.66 -6.77
CA MET A 38 5.79 8.72 -7.74
C MET A 38 4.74 8.27 -8.77
N GLN A 39 3.54 7.87 -8.31
CA GLN A 39 2.43 7.49 -9.19
C GLN A 39 2.10 8.61 -10.21
N ARG A 40 2.05 9.87 -9.76
CA ARG A 40 1.83 11.01 -10.66
C ARG A 40 2.98 11.23 -11.66
N LYS A 41 4.22 11.20 -11.17
CA LYS A 41 5.41 11.46 -12.02
C LYS A 41 5.64 10.37 -13.05
N LEU A 42 5.40 9.12 -12.68
CA LEU A 42 5.60 7.96 -13.53
C LEU A 42 4.32 7.53 -14.27
N LYS A 43 3.23 8.29 -14.13
CA LYS A 43 1.94 8.09 -14.81
C LYS A 43 1.36 6.69 -14.57
N ALA A 44 1.30 6.28 -13.30
CA ALA A 44 0.65 5.04 -12.91
C ALA A 44 -0.80 4.99 -13.39
N LYS A 45 -1.24 3.83 -13.84
CA LYS A 45 -2.60 3.59 -14.32
C LYS A 45 -3.35 2.75 -13.31
N LYS A 46 -4.52 3.21 -12.86
CA LYS A 46 -5.40 2.45 -11.97
C LYS A 46 -6.06 1.32 -12.77
N PHE A 47 -5.97 0.10 -12.26
CA PHE A 47 -6.54 -1.07 -12.93
C PHE A 47 -7.56 -1.84 -12.08
N ALA A 48 -7.54 -1.67 -10.75
CA ALA A 48 -8.54 -2.27 -9.87
C ALA A 48 -8.75 -1.45 -8.59
N GLU A 49 -9.84 -1.74 -7.88
CA GLU A 49 -10.16 -1.15 -6.58
C GLU A 49 -10.95 -2.13 -5.69
N ILE A 50 -10.83 -1.96 -4.37
CA ILE A 50 -11.63 -2.68 -3.38
C ILE A 50 -12.78 -1.78 -2.93
N ASP A 51 -14.01 -2.28 -3.05
CA ASP A 51 -15.21 -1.59 -2.58
C ASP A 51 -15.15 -1.41 -1.05
N PRO A 52 -15.29 -0.17 -0.52
CA PRO A 52 -15.19 0.09 0.90
C PRO A 52 -16.37 -0.42 1.73
N GLU A 53 -17.54 -0.71 1.14
CA GLU A 53 -18.79 -0.94 1.89
C GLU A 53 -18.65 -2.02 2.98
N GLU A 54 -17.91 -3.10 2.72
CA GLU A 54 -17.75 -4.20 3.66
C GLU A 54 -16.61 -4.05 4.68
N PHE A 55 -15.71 -3.08 4.47
CA PHE A 55 -14.44 -2.98 5.21
C PHE A 55 -14.34 -1.76 6.12
N TYR A 56 -15.24 -0.79 5.99
CA TYR A 56 -15.19 0.46 6.75
C TYR A 56 -16.42 0.65 7.63
N ASP A 57 -16.16 1.17 8.83
CA ASP A 57 -17.17 1.84 9.62
C ASP A 57 -17.15 3.32 9.24
N PHE A 58 -18.11 3.74 8.40
CA PHE A 58 -18.19 5.11 7.91
C PHE A 58 -18.50 6.14 9.01
N SER A 59 -18.84 5.72 10.23
CA SER A 59 -18.94 6.62 11.37
C SER A 59 -17.57 7.03 11.92
N GLN A 60 -16.58 6.15 11.80
CA GLN A 60 -15.18 6.38 12.19
C GLN A 60 -14.37 6.96 11.04
N THR A 61 -14.48 6.36 9.85
CA THR A 61 -13.74 6.78 8.65
C THR A 61 -14.71 7.42 7.66
N ARG A 62 -15.06 8.68 7.94
CA ARG A 62 -16.12 9.42 7.24
C ARG A 62 -15.73 9.75 5.79
N PRO A 63 -16.67 9.59 4.83
CA PRO A 63 -16.49 10.10 3.48
C PRO A 63 -16.37 11.62 3.46
N HIS A 64 -15.55 12.14 2.54
CA HIS A 64 -15.36 13.58 2.37
C HIS A 64 -16.27 14.14 1.28
N SER A 65 -16.99 15.23 1.59
CA SER A 65 -17.75 15.98 0.58
C SER A 65 -16.89 17.09 -0.02
N SER A 66 -16.80 17.15 -1.35
CA SER A 66 -16.21 18.29 -2.06
C SER A 66 -17.17 18.89 -3.10
N ARG A 67 -16.90 20.11 -3.55
CA ARG A 67 -17.57 20.71 -4.70
C ARG A 67 -16.65 20.70 -5.90
N THR A 68 -17.16 20.25 -7.05
CA THR A 68 -16.45 20.33 -8.33
C THR A 68 -16.50 21.76 -8.88
N ARG A 69 -15.67 22.05 -9.90
CA ARG A 69 -15.62 23.39 -10.53
C ARG A 69 -16.95 23.80 -11.17
N ASP A 70 -17.77 22.84 -11.61
CA ASP A 70 -19.15 23.03 -12.10
C ASP A 70 -20.20 23.12 -10.96
N GLY A 71 -19.77 23.21 -9.70
CA GLY A 71 -20.63 23.46 -8.55
C GLY A 71 -21.36 22.23 -7.98
N LYS A 72 -21.22 21.05 -8.61
CA LYS A 72 -21.83 19.80 -8.14
C LYS A 72 -21.13 19.27 -6.89
N ARG A 73 -21.89 18.64 -6.00
CA ARG A 73 -21.34 17.96 -4.81
C ARG A 73 -20.88 16.56 -5.21
N ARG A 74 -19.68 16.17 -4.77
CA ARG A 74 -19.17 14.79 -4.87
C ARG A 74 -18.79 14.29 -3.48
N ILE A 75 -19.07 13.01 -3.24
CA ILE A 75 -18.67 12.30 -2.03
C ILE A 75 -17.48 11.42 -2.40
N HIS A 76 -16.41 11.52 -1.63
CA HIS A 76 -15.21 10.70 -1.74
C HIS A 76 -15.21 9.71 -0.60
N TRP A 77 -15.46 8.45 -0.94
CA TRP A 77 -15.39 7.34 0.01
C TRP A 77 -13.91 6.98 0.29
N PRO A 78 -13.63 6.33 1.43
CA PRO A 78 -12.34 5.69 1.65
C PRO A 78 -12.04 4.75 0.47
N ALA A 79 -10.84 4.83 -0.09
CA ALA A 79 -10.49 4.15 -1.32
C ALA A 79 -9.26 3.26 -1.12
N ASN A 80 -9.30 2.09 -1.75
CA ASN A 80 -8.19 1.15 -1.85
C ASN A 80 -8.01 0.79 -3.32
N GLU A 81 -6.93 1.26 -3.91
CA GLU A 81 -6.74 1.22 -5.35
C GLU A 81 -5.47 0.48 -5.71
N PHE A 82 -5.57 -0.35 -6.74
CA PHE A 82 -4.44 -0.94 -7.41
C PHE A 82 -4.15 -0.16 -8.68
N SER A 83 -2.89 0.20 -8.83
CA SER A 83 -2.35 0.81 -10.02
C SER A 83 -1.09 0.11 -10.46
N TYR A 84 -0.63 0.38 -11.67
CA TYR A 84 0.58 -0.23 -12.18
C TYR A 84 1.41 0.76 -12.99
N LEU A 85 2.70 0.48 -13.03
CA LEU A 85 3.74 1.20 -13.74
C LEU A 85 4.45 0.23 -14.69
N THR A 86 4.51 0.57 -15.96
CA THR A 86 5.26 -0.17 -16.98
C THR A 86 6.38 0.73 -17.50
N GLY A 87 7.63 0.32 -17.32
CA GLY A 87 8.75 0.94 -18.02
C GLY A 87 8.69 0.59 -19.51
N ALA A 88 9.15 1.49 -20.38
CA ALA A 88 9.15 1.27 -21.84
C ALA A 88 9.89 -0.02 -22.22
N ASP A 89 11.01 -0.30 -21.55
CA ASP A 89 11.94 -1.38 -21.89
C ASP A 89 11.98 -2.52 -20.85
N SER A 90 10.94 -2.65 -20.01
CA SER A 90 10.89 -3.68 -18.97
C SER A 90 9.88 -4.78 -19.31
N ASP A 91 10.34 -6.03 -19.26
CA ASP A 91 9.53 -7.25 -19.39
C ASP A 91 8.52 -7.43 -18.24
N SER A 92 8.60 -6.59 -17.20
CA SER A 92 7.69 -6.59 -16.07
C SER A 92 7.35 -5.18 -15.58
N GLY A 93 6.17 -5.05 -14.96
CA GLY A 93 5.74 -3.81 -14.31
C GLY A 93 5.88 -3.85 -12.79
N ILE A 94 5.53 -2.73 -12.17
CA ILE A 94 5.41 -2.58 -10.72
C ILE A 94 3.93 -2.33 -10.42
N MET A 95 3.34 -3.16 -9.56
CA MET A 95 2.05 -2.91 -8.95
C MET A 95 2.23 -1.93 -7.79
N VAL A 96 1.30 -1.00 -7.64
CA VAL A 96 1.22 -0.10 -6.49
C VAL A 96 -0.18 -0.20 -5.92
N PHE A 97 -0.26 -0.56 -4.65
CA PHE A 97 -1.49 -0.53 -3.85
C PHE A 97 -1.44 0.68 -2.92
N SER A 98 -2.44 1.54 -3.04
CA SER A 98 -2.62 2.71 -2.19
C SER A 98 -3.99 2.65 -1.53
N GLY A 99 -4.02 2.60 -0.20
CA GLY A 99 -5.26 2.38 0.55
C GLY A 99 -5.40 3.21 1.80
N VAL A 100 -6.62 3.24 2.34
CA VAL A 100 -6.90 3.70 3.71
C VAL A 100 -6.97 2.45 4.59
N GLU A 101 -6.42 2.48 5.80
CA GLU A 101 -6.57 1.34 6.71
C GLU A 101 -8.06 1.00 6.97
N PRO A 102 -8.52 -0.25 6.69
CA PRO A 102 -9.91 -0.65 6.90
C PRO A 102 -10.21 -0.80 8.40
N ASN A 103 -11.48 -0.69 8.80
CA ASN A 103 -11.89 -0.90 10.20
C ASN A 103 -12.29 -2.36 10.48
N LEU A 104 -12.78 -3.05 9.44
CA LEU A 104 -13.44 -4.35 9.56
C LEU A 104 -12.79 -5.39 8.63
N LYS A 105 -13.05 -6.67 8.91
CA LYS A 105 -12.73 -7.81 8.04
C LYS A 105 -11.27 -7.87 7.53
N TRP A 106 -10.27 -7.48 8.35
CA TRP A 106 -8.86 -7.46 7.95
C TRP A 106 -8.36 -8.76 7.32
N ARG A 107 -8.76 -9.93 7.83
CA ARG A 107 -8.38 -11.23 7.25
C ARG A 107 -8.83 -11.36 5.79
N THR A 108 -10.07 -10.96 5.49
CA THR A 108 -10.61 -11.01 4.13
C THR A 108 -9.95 -9.97 3.24
N PHE A 109 -9.77 -8.76 3.77
CA PHE A 109 -9.10 -7.66 3.06
C PHE A 109 -7.68 -8.04 2.66
N SER A 110 -6.86 -8.50 3.61
CA SER A 110 -5.47 -8.90 3.38
C SER A 110 -5.35 -10.03 2.38
N LYS A 111 -6.19 -11.07 2.49
CA LYS A 111 -6.25 -12.15 1.50
C LYS A 111 -6.64 -11.65 0.11
N THR A 112 -7.49 -10.64 0.03
CA THR A 112 -7.88 -10.05 -1.26
C THR A 112 -6.71 -9.32 -1.90
N VAL A 113 -5.99 -8.49 -1.14
CA VAL A 113 -4.79 -7.80 -1.63
C VAL A 113 -3.73 -8.79 -2.10
N ALA A 114 -3.41 -9.79 -1.27
CA ALA A 114 -2.42 -10.81 -1.60
C ALA A 114 -2.84 -11.66 -2.82
N LYS A 115 -4.14 -12.00 -2.93
CA LYS A 115 -4.69 -12.69 -4.11
C LYS A 115 -4.52 -11.87 -5.38
N VAL A 116 -4.84 -10.57 -5.37
CA VAL A 116 -4.65 -9.69 -6.54
C VAL A 116 -3.17 -9.65 -6.92
N ALA A 117 -2.28 -9.52 -5.95
CA ALA A 117 -0.84 -9.52 -6.18
C ALA A 117 -0.36 -10.83 -6.86
N ARG A 118 -0.70 -11.98 -6.29
CA ARG A 118 -0.36 -13.30 -6.82
C ARG A 118 -0.91 -13.51 -8.23
N ASP A 119 -2.18 -13.17 -8.45
CA ASP A 119 -2.85 -13.37 -9.74
C ASP A 119 -2.20 -12.53 -10.87
N HIS A 120 -1.47 -11.45 -10.54
CA HIS A 120 -0.68 -10.63 -11.48
C HIS A 120 0.82 -10.98 -11.51
N GLY A 121 1.23 -12.05 -10.82
CA GLY A 121 2.61 -12.54 -10.81
C GLY A 121 3.58 -11.69 -10.00
N VAL A 122 3.12 -11.07 -8.91
CA VAL A 122 4.00 -10.43 -7.92
C VAL A 122 4.84 -11.51 -7.24
N GLU A 123 6.14 -11.26 -7.14
CA GLU A 123 7.14 -12.12 -6.48
C GLU A 123 7.68 -11.45 -5.21
N SER A 124 7.75 -10.11 -5.18
CA SER A 124 8.26 -9.35 -4.03
C SER A 124 7.37 -8.15 -3.67
N VAL A 125 7.20 -7.92 -2.37
CA VAL A 125 6.32 -6.89 -1.81
C VAL A 125 7.11 -5.95 -0.91
N ILE A 126 6.90 -4.65 -1.12
CA ILE A 126 7.52 -3.58 -0.34
C ILE A 126 6.41 -2.75 0.29
N HIS A 127 6.31 -2.80 1.62
CA HIS A 127 5.45 -1.88 2.35
C HIS A 127 6.24 -0.64 2.79
N ILE A 128 5.69 0.55 2.52
CA ILE A 128 6.26 1.83 2.95
C ILE A 128 5.32 2.45 3.96
N GLY A 129 5.85 2.77 5.15
CA GLY A 129 5.12 3.47 6.22
C GLY A 129 5.93 4.64 6.76
N ALA A 130 5.26 5.50 7.53
CA ALA A 130 5.87 6.61 8.25
C ALA A 130 5.37 6.60 9.70
N LEU A 131 6.28 6.71 10.66
CA LEU A 131 5.97 6.57 12.09
C LEU A 131 6.43 7.81 12.85
N LEU A 132 5.70 8.19 13.88
CA LEU A 132 6.12 9.23 14.82
C LEU A 132 7.20 8.67 15.74
N ASP A 133 8.30 9.41 15.87
CA ASP A 133 9.41 9.06 16.76
C ASP A 133 10.01 10.34 17.38
N ALA A 134 10.71 10.19 18.50
CA ALA A 134 11.40 11.27 19.21
C ALA A 134 12.70 11.66 18.49
N VAL A 135 12.56 12.22 17.27
CA VAL A 135 13.67 12.66 16.43
C VAL A 135 13.53 14.15 16.06
N PRO A 136 14.64 14.93 16.07
CA PRO A 136 14.59 16.33 15.70
C PRO A 136 14.49 16.49 14.17
N HIS A 137 13.69 17.47 13.71
CA HIS A 137 13.56 17.82 12.29
C HIS A 137 14.83 18.42 11.66
N THR A 138 15.88 18.66 12.47
CA THR A 138 17.18 19.24 12.05
C THR A 138 18.27 18.19 11.81
N ARG A 139 17.89 16.91 11.72
CA ARG A 139 18.78 15.78 11.42
C ARG A 139 18.24 14.96 10.25
N PRO A 140 19.10 14.18 9.57
CA PRO A 140 18.65 13.26 8.53
C PRO A 140 17.55 12.32 9.03
N VAL A 141 16.62 11.98 8.15
CA VAL A 141 15.53 11.04 8.44
C VAL A 141 16.11 9.68 8.78
N LYS A 142 15.65 9.08 9.88
CA LYS A 142 16.01 7.71 10.25
C LYS A 142 15.09 6.72 9.53
N LEU A 143 15.69 5.68 8.97
CA LEU A 143 14.96 4.57 8.35
C LEU A 143 15.10 3.33 9.23
N SER A 144 13.99 2.61 9.38
CA SER A 144 13.94 1.29 10.02
C SER A 144 13.09 0.36 9.15
N GLY A 145 13.36 -0.94 9.22
CA GLY A 145 12.72 -1.89 8.34
C GLY A 145 13.14 -3.32 8.65
N THR A 146 12.33 -4.26 8.19
CA THR A 146 12.57 -5.70 8.27
C THR A 146 12.15 -6.35 6.97
N ALA A 147 12.70 -7.51 6.68
CA ALA A 147 12.38 -8.32 5.52
C ALA A 147 12.15 -9.78 5.92
N SER A 148 11.41 -10.49 5.07
CA SER A 148 11.10 -11.93 5.19
C SER A 148 12.32 -12.83 4.98
N GLU A 149 13.25 -12.41 4.12
CA GLU A 149 14.42 -13.18 3.70
C GLU A 149 15.72 -12.67 4.35
N PRO A 150 16.61 -13.56 4.83
CA PRO A 150 17.90 -13.17 5.43
C PRO A 150 18.73 -12.24 4.53
N LYS A 151 18.82 -12.54 3.23
CA LYS A 151 19.57 -11.73 2.25
C LYS A 151 19.01 -10.31 2.11
N LEU A 152 17.69 -10.16 2.19
CA LEU A 152 17.05 -8.84 2.13
C LEU A 152 17.30 -8.06 3.43
N ASN A 153 17.28 -8.73 4.58
CA ASN A 153 17.66 -8.10 5.86
C ASN A 153 19.11 -7.63 5.85
N GLU A 154 20.05 -8.45 5.39
CA GLU A 154 21.46 -8.07 5.23
C GLU A 154 21.61 -6.85 4.31
N PHE A 155 20.86 -6.80 3.20
CA PHE A 155 20.83 -5.64 2.32
C PHE A 155 20.31 -4.38 3.03
N LEU A 156 19.21 -4.47 3.79
CA LEU A 156 18.68 -3.33 4.55
C LEU A 156 19.72 -2.81 5.57
N GLU A 157 20.37 -3.71 6.31
CA GLU A 157 21.41 -3.36 7.27
C GLU A 157 22.61 -2.68 6.59
N SER A 158 23.00 -3.15 5.39
CA SER A 158 24.09 -2.53 4.61
C SER A 158 23.74 -1.11 4.15
N GLN A 159 22.45 -0.76 4.06
CA GLN A 159 21.98 0.60 3.79
C GLN A 159 21.78 1.45 5.06
N GLY A 160 22.15 0.91 6.23
CA GLY A 160 21.93 1.57 7.53
C GLY A 160 20.49 1.51 8.03
N ILE A 161 19.63 0.69 7.42
CA ILE A 161 18.25 0.47 7.83
C ILE A 161 18.25 -0.63 8.89
N ARG A 162 17.96 -0.28 10.13
CA ARG A 162 17.99 -1.23 11.25
C ARG A 162 16.63 -1.88 11.47
N SER A 163 16.65 -3.15 11.86
CA SER A 163 15.48 -3.89 12.30
C SER A 163 14.93 -3.35 13.62
N SER A 164 13.62 -3.51 13.79
CA SER A 164 12.91 -3.23 15.03
C SER A 164 12.53 -4.54 15.70
N ASN A 165 12.78 -4.66 17.00
CA ASN A 165 12.32 -5.80 17.82
C ASN A 165 10.97 -5.50 18.49
N TYR A 166 10.17 -4.60 17.91
CA TYR A 166 8.90 -4.18 18.47
C TYR A 166 7.91 -5.34 18.62
N GLN A 167 7.23 -5.38 19.77
CA GLN A 167 6.11 -6.26 20.04
C GLN A 167 4.97 -5.43 20.64
N GLY A 168 3.77 -5.57 20.10
CA GLY A 168 2.61 -4.80 20.54
C GLY A 168 1.50 -4.76 19.49
N PRO A 169 0.53 -3.84 19.65
CA PRO A 169 -0.51 -3.59 18.66
C PRO A 169 0.08 -3.37 17.26
N THR A 170 -0.58 -3.93 16.26
CA THR A 170 -0.18 -3.80 14.85
C THR A 170 -1.31 -3.24 14.00
N GLY A 171 -0.95 -2.73 12.82
CA GLY A 171 -1.87 -2.22 11.82
C GLY A 171 -2.15 -3.21 10.70
N ILE A 172 -3.01 -2.79 9.77
CA ILE A 172 -3.34 -3.56 8.56
C ILE A 172 -2.11 -3.97 7.76
N SER A 173 -1.06 -3.15 7.75
CA SER A 173 0.18 -3.40 7.02
C SER A 173 0.78 -4.76 7.35
N SER A 174 0.91 -5.11 8.63
CA SER A 174 1.45 -6.42 9.03
C SER A 174 0.54 -7.56 8.60
N ALA A 175 -0.78 -7.40 8.70
CA ALA A 175 -1.72 -8.44 8.27
C ALA A 175 -1.69 -8.67 6.75
N VAL A 176 -1.46 -7.63 5.95
CA VAL A 176 -1.32 -7.73 4.49
C VAL A 176 0.02 -8.36 4.12
N MET A 177 1.12 -7.95 4.77
CA MET A 177 2.43 -8.56 4.55
C MET A 177 2.43 -10.05 4.92
N ASP A 178 1.81 -10.44 6.03
CA ASP A 178 1.63 -11.84 6.41
C ASP A 178 0.82 -12.62 5.36
N ALA A 179 -0.27 -12.04 4.85
CA ALA A 179 -1.05 -12.66 3.77
C ALA A 179 -0.22 -12.82 2.49
N CYS A 180 0.64 -11.87 2.15
CA CYS A 180 1.53 -11.97 0.98
C CYS A 180 2.57 -13.08 1.14
N ILE A 181 3.18 -13.19 2.32
CA ILE A 181 4.13 -14.27 2.64
C ILE A 181 3.45 -15.65 2.52
N ASN A 182 2.23 -15.79 3.03
CA ASN A 182 1.44 -17.02 2.91
C ASN A 182 1.07 -17.38 1.47
N GLU A 183 1.12 -16.43 0.55
CA GLU A 183 0.94 -16.63 -0.90
C GLU A 183 2.28 -16.85 -1.64
N GLY A 184 3.39 -16.97 -0.90
CA GLY A 184 4.73 -17.27 -1.43
C GLY A 184 5.51 -16.06 -1.95
N MET A 185 5.07 -14.84 -1.63
CA MET A 185 5.80 -13.62 -1.99
C MET A 185 6.84 -13.25 -0.93
N GLN A 186 7.91 -12.57 -1.35
CA GLN A 186 9.01 -12.09 -0.51
C GLN A 186 8.79 -10.67 0.01
#